data_AF-A0A0X8ICP7-F1
#
_entry.id   AF-A0A0X8ICP7-F1
#
_cell.length_a   1.000
_cell.length_b   1.000
_cell.length_c   1.000
_cell.angle_alpha   90.00
_cell.angle_beta   90.00
_cell.angle_gamma   90.00
#
_symmetry.space_group_name_H-M   'P 1'
#
loop_
_entity.id
_entity.type
_entity.pdbx_description
1 polymer ?
#
loop_
_entity_poly.entity_id
_entity_poly.type
_entity_poly.pdbx_seq_one_letter_code
_entity_poly.pdbx_strand_id
1 'polypeptide(L)'
;MGKYRLRAKDLRNKDAEELRKLLEEQRSELASLRHKAMAGSIDSPARIRELRKNIARILTIMAESSRKAAQQAPGARQGKLS
;
A
#
# COMPACT_ATOMS: atom_id res chain seq x y z
N MET A 1 -11.61 9.87 -12.55
CA MET A 1 -10.96 9.02 -11.53
C MET A 1 -11.50 9.38 -10.15
N GLY A 2 -11.54 8.45 -9.19
CA GLY A 2 -12.02 8.76 -7.82
C GLY A 2 -11.15 9.83 -7.15
N LYS A 3 -11.78 10.80 -6.50
CA LYS A 3 -11.16 12.01 -5.91
C LYS A 3 -9.98 11.71 -4.96
N TYR A 4 -9.97 10.54 -4.34
CA TYR A 4 -9.01 10.14 -3.29
C TYR A 4 -8.03 9.04 -3.74
N ARG A 5 -7.97 8.73 -5.03
CA ARG A 5 -7.15 7.64 -5.55
C ARG A 5 -5.68 8.04 -5.62
N LEU A 6 -4.81 7.25 -4.99
CA LEU A 6 -3.36 7.35 -5.18
C LEU A 6 -2.94 6.70 -6.51
N ARG A 7 -2.11 7.39 -7.31
CA ARG A 7 -1.56 6.83 -8.56
C ARG A 7 -0.30 6.05 -8.26
N ALA A 8 -0.15 4.91 -8.94
CA ALA A 8 1.00 4.04 -8.76
C ALA A 8 2.34 4.72 -9.15
N LYS A 9 2.31 5.67 -10.10
CA LYS A 9 3.50 6.43 -10.49
C LYS A 9 4.02 7.26 -9.30
N ASP A 10 3.14 8.01 -8.64
CA ASP A 10 3.49 8.87 -7.52
C ASP A 10 4.03 8.06 -6.34
N LEU A 11 3.45 6.87 -6.09
CA LEU A 11 3.90 5.95 -5.05
C LEU A 11 5.28 5.32 -5.34
N ARG A 12 5.62 5.08 -6.60
CA ARG A 12 6.94 4.51 -6.97
C ARG A 12 8.09 5.51 -6.82
N ASN A 13 7.78 6.81 -6.82
CA ASN A 13 8.76 7.87 -6.63
C ASN A 13 9.02 8.18 -5.15
N LYS A 14 8.29 7.55 -4.23
CA LYS A 14 8.44 7.73 -2.78
C LYS A 14 9.45 6.76 -2.20
N ASP A 15 10.11 7.20 -1.15
CA ASP A 15 11.02 6.34 -0.39
C ASP A 15 10.25 5.32 0.47
N ALA A 16 10.95 4.27 0.93
CA ALA A 16 10.37 3.19 1.73
C ALA A 16 9.76 3.71 3.04
N GLU A 17 10.40 4.69 3.69
CA GLU A 17 9.88 5.31 4.91
C GLU A 17 8.63 6.16 4.64
N GLU A 18 8.64 6.93 3.55
CA GLU A 18 7.46 7.71 3.15
C GLU A 18 6.26 6.81 2.82
N LEU A 19 6.50 5.68 2.15
CA LEU A 19 5.46 4.69 1.85
C LEU A 19 4.89 4.05 3.12
N ARG A 20 5.74 3.77 4.13
CA ARG A 20 5.29 3.28 5.44
C ARG A 20 4.44 4.33 6.17
N LYS A 21 4.88 5.59 6.18
CA LYS A 21 4.12 6.67 6.79
C LYS A 21 2.75 6.85 6.12
N LEU A 22 2.73 6.87 4.79
CA LEU A 22 1.50 6.99 4.02
C LEU A 22 0.56 5.78 4.23
N LEU A 23 1.12 4.57 4.38
CA LEU A 23 0.34 3.37 4.71
C LEU A 23 -0.40 3.52 6.04
N GLU A 24 0.29 4.00 7.08
CA GLU A 24 -0.30 4.21 8.41
C GLU A 24 -1.35 5.32 8.40
N GLU A 25 -1.11 6.41 7.68
CA GLU A 25 -2.11 7.47 7.47
C GLU A 25 -3.40 6.91 6.82
N GLN A 26 -3.27 6.13 5.74
CA GLN A 26 -4.42 5.53 5.05
C GLN A 26 -5.17 4.53 5.95
N ARG A 27 -4.46 3.78 6.81
CA ARG A 27 -5.07 2.85 7.78
C ARG A 27 -5.82 3.58 8.88
N SER A 28 -5.24 4.63 9.44
CA SER A 28 -5.87 5.46 10.48
C SER A 28 -7.14 6.14 9.96
N GLU A 29 -7.09 6.67 8.73
CA GLU A 29 -8.26 7.26 8.09
C GLU A 29 -9.36 6.22 7.83
N LEU A 30 -8.99 5.02 7.39
CA LEU A 30 -9.93 3.92 7.18
C LEU A 30 -10.60 3.51 8.50
N ALA A 31 -9.85 3.38 9.59
CA ALA A 31 -10.39 3.07 10.91
C ALA A 31 -11.41 4.12 11.35
N SER A 32 -11.03 5.39 11.24
CA SER A 32 -11.90 6.53 11.55
C SER A 32 -13.21 6.50 10.76
N LEU A 33 -13.14 6.24 9.44
CA LEU A 33 -14.36 6.13 8.61
C LEU A 33 -15.20 4.88 8.94
N ARG A 34 -14.58 3.75 9.30
CA ARG A 34 -15.32 2.56 9.72
C ARG A 34 -16.05 2.79 11.05
N HIS A 35 -15.44 3.53 11.99
CA HIS A 35 -16.11 3.92 13.23
C HIS A 35 -17.32 4.80 12.95
N LYS A 36 -17.17 5.81 12.08
CA LYS A 36 -18.31 6.65 11.64
C LYS A 36 -19.40 5.85 10.93
N ALA A 37 -19.00 4.89 10.09
CA ALA A 37 -19.96 4.01 9.41
C ALA A 37 -20.75 3.15 10.40
N MET A 38 -20.09 2.61 11.43
CA MET A 38 -20.75 1.86 12.50
C MET A 38 -21.70 2.73 13.32
N ALA A 39 -21.33 3.99 13.57
CA ALA A 39 -22.18 4.98 14.22
C ALA A 39 -23.30 5.55 13.33
N GLY A 40 -23.44 5.10 12.08
CA GLY A 40 -24.46 5.56 11.14
C GLY A 40 -24.26 6.98 10.60
N SER A 41 -23.11 7.61 10.85
CA SER A 41 -22.82 9.02 10.53
C SER A 41 -21.74 9.16 9.45
N ILE A 42 -21.80 8.33 8.40
CA ILE A 42 -20.82 8.35 7.31
C ILE A 42 -21.30 9.12 6.08
N ASP A 43 -20.60 10.21 5.77
CA ASP A 43 -20.91 11.06 4.62
C ASP A 43 -20.37 10.51 3.29
N SER A 44 -19.41 9.58 3.31
CA SER A 44 -18.70 9.15 2.10
C SER A 44 -18.28 7.67 2.09
N PRO A 45 -19.22 6.73 1.85
CA PRO A 45 -18.92 5.30 1.74
C PRO A 45 -17.92 4.96 0.62
N ALA A 46 -17.94 5.71 -0.49
CA ALA A 46 -17.01 5.53 -1.60
C ALA A 46 -15.54 5.75 -1.18
N ARG A 47 -15.30 6.57 -0.14
CA ARG A 47 -13.96 6.84 0.38
C ARG A 47 -13.35 5.62 1.06
N ILE A 48 -14.15 4.81 1.76
CA ILE A 48 -13.71 3.52 2.34
C ILE A 48 -13.18 2.60 1.24
N ARG A 49 -13.90 2.50 0.11
CA ARG A 49 -13.47 1.66 -1.02
C ARG A 49 -12.15 2.14 -1.61
N GLU A 50 -11.95 3.45 -1.75
CA GLU A 50 -10.70 3.99 -2.28
C GLU A 50 -9.53 3.86 -1.30
N LEU A 51 -9.73 4.09 0.00
CA LEU A 51 -8.71 3.85 1.03
C LEU A 51 -8.22 2.39 1.02
N ARG A 52 -9.14 1.41 0.96
CA ARG A 52 -8.77 -0.01 0.85
C ARG A 52 -7.90 -0.29 -0.38
N LYS A 53 -8.25 0.29 -1.53
CA LYS A 53 -7.46 0.12 -2.75
C LYS A 53 -6.11 0.84 -2.67
N ASN A 54 -6.05 2.00 -2.03
CA ASN A 54 -4.80 2.75 -1.82
C ASN A 54 -3.83 1.94 -0.96
N ILE A 55 -4.30 1.39 0.16
CA ILE A 55 -3.53 0.49 1.04
C ILE A 55 -2.96 -0.68 0.23
N ALA A 56 -3.81 -1.35 -0.57
CA ALA A 56 -3.37 -2.47 -1.41
C ALA A 56 -2.29 -2.06 -2.43
N ARG A 57 -2.41 -0.89 -3.05
CA ARG A 57 -1.41 -0.35 -3.99
C ARG A 57 -0.07 -0.08 -3.30
N ILE A 58 -0.09 0.56 -2.13
CA ILE A 58 1.13 0.85 -1.35
C ILE A 58 1.85 -0.45 -1.00
N LEU A 59 1.13 -1.42 -0.41
CA LEU A 59 1.69 -2.73 -0.06
C LEU A 59 2.28 -3.46 -1.27
N THR A 60 1.60 -3.40 -2.42
CA THR A 60 2.08 -4.02 -3.66
C THR A 60 3.40 -3.42 -4.10
N ILE A 61 3.52 -2.09 -4.09
CA ILE A 61 4.75 -1.39 -4.50
C ILE A 61 5.90 -1.69 -3.53
N MET A 62 5.64 -1.69 -2.22
CA MET A 62 6.65 -2.08 -1.23
C MET A 62 7.15 -3.51 -1.47
N ALA A 63 6.26 -4.45 -1.78
CA ALA A 63 6.61 -5.83 -2.10
C ALA A 63 7.35 -5.97 -3.44
N GLU A 64 6.97 -5.18 -4.46
CA GLU A 64 7.71 -5.09 -5.74
C GLU A 64 9.15 -4.64 -5.51
N SER A 65 9.36 -3.58 -4.72
CA SER A 65 10.70 -3.08 -4.40
C SER A 65 11.55 -4.10 -3.66
N SER A 66 10.99 -4.78 -2.65
CA SER A 66 11.69 -5.84 -1.92
C SER A 66 12.08 -7.02 -2.83
N ARG A 67 11.17 -7.46 -3.72
CA ARG A 67 11.47 -8.55 -4.68
C ARG A 67 12.53 -8.17 -5.70
N LYS A 68 12.52 -6.93 -6.20
CA LYS A 68 13.58 -6.43 -7.09
C LYS A 68 14.94 -6.43 -6.42
N ALA A 69 15.02 -5.98 -5.17
CA ALA A 69 16.25 -6.05 -4.38
C ALA A 69 16.74 -7.50 -4.21
N ALA A 70 15.84 -8.44 -3.92
CA ALA A 70 16.19 -9.85 -3.79
C ALA A 70 16.62 -10.51 -5.12
N GLN A 71 16.03 -10.12 -6.25
CA GLN A 71 16.36 -10.64 -7.58
C GLN A 71 17.69 -10.10 -8.13
N GLN A 72 18.16 -8.95 -7.64
CA GLN A 72 19.43 -8.34 -8.05
C GLN A 72 20.64 -8.91 -7.31
N ALA A 73 20.47 -9.80 -6.32
CA ALA A 73 21.56 -10.53 -5.70
C ALA A 73 21.94 -11.75 -6.58
N PRO A 74 23.10 -11.75 -7.27
CA PRO A 74 23.57 -12.92 -8.00
C PRO A 74 24.27 -13.86 -7.01
N GLY A 75 23.72 -15.06 -6.74
CA GLY A 75 24.51 -16.05 -5.99
C GLY A 75 23.85 -17.26 -5.32
N ALA A 76 22.53 -17.41 -5.25
CA ALA A 76 21.93 -18.53 -4.49
C ALA A 76 21.55 -19.77 -5.35
N ARG A 77 22.32 -20.07 -6.40
CA ARG A 77 22.14 -21.30 -7.23
C ARG A 77 23.44 -22.10 -7.37
N GLN A 78 24.29 -22.16 -6.34
CA GLN A 78 25.38 -23.15 -6.33
C GLN A 78 24.91 -24.45 -5.68
N GLY A 79 25.11 -25.51 -6.44
CA GLY A 79 24.44 -26.79 -6.33
C GLY A 79 24.70 -27.55 -5.04
N LYS A 80 23.72 -28.38 -4.70
CA LYS A 80 23.94 -29.67 -4.06
C LYS A 80 23.03 -30.69 -4.75
N LEU A 81 23.36 -31.02 -6.00
CA LEU A 81 23.14 -32.37 -6.52
C LEU A 81 24.50 -33.06 -6.48
N SER A 82 24.71 -33.88 -5.46
CA SER A 82 25.56 -35.08 -5.42
C SER A 82 25.39 -35.71 -4.05
#